data_AF-A0A067M4U6-F1
#
_entry.id   AF-A0A067M4U6-F1
#
_cell.length_a   1.000
_cell.length_b   1.000
_cell.length_c   1.000
_cell.angle_alpha   90.00
_cell.angle_beta   90.00
_cell.angle_gamma   90.00
#
_symmetry.space_group_name_H-M   'P 1'
#
loop_
_entity.id
_entity.type
_entity.pdbx_description
1 polymer ?
#
loop_
_entity_poly.entity_id
_entity_poly.type
_entity_poly.pdbx_seq_one_letter_code
_entity_poly.pdbx_strand_id
1 'polypeptide(L)'
;QLLTDSATRWDSTFNMMDRILELYPAIDSFLSKPNNRKELSEYLLSDVEQSVLLDVYQIFEVPHATQQLLSAEKTPTLSLALPAYELLIDHWRNLKGVLPELA
;
A
#
# COMPACT_ATOMS: atom_id res chain seq x y z
N GLN A 1 -1.66 14.40 -13.15
CA GLN A 1 -1.30 15.24 -11.98
C GLN A 1 -1.26 14.30 -10.79
N LEU A 2 -0.14 14.19 -10.06
CA LEU A 2 -0.08 13.38 -8.84
C LEU A 2 -0.95 14.06 -7.78
N LEU A 3 -2.03 13.39 -7.36
CA LEU A 3 -2.84 13.81 -6.24
C LEU A 3 -2.00 13.59 -4.97
N THR A 4 -1.66 14.66 -4.27
CA THR A 4 -1.01 14.60 -2.95
C THR A 4 -2.00 15.11 -1.92
N ASP A 5 -2.79 14.20 -1.35
CA ASP A 5 -3.82 14.54 -0.36
C ASP A 5 -3.30 14.51 1.09
N SER A 6 -2.01 14.24 1.31
CA SER A 6 -1.44 14.17 2.66
C SER A 6 -0.01 14.70 2.71
N ALA A 7 0.27 15.60 3.67
CA ALA A 7 1.63 16.09 3.95
C ALA A 7 2.56 14.97 4.44
N THR A 8 1.98 13.88 4.95
CA THR A 8 2.71 12.69 5.37
C THR A 8 2.84 11.73 4.19
N ARG A 9 4.08 11.52 3.73
CA ARG A 9 4.45 10.80 2.50
C ARG A 9 3.92 9.37 2.37
N TRP A 10 3.40 8.76 3.43
CA TRP A 10 2.97 7.35 3.42
C TRP A 10 1.85 7.07 2.42
N ASP A 11 0.97 8.03 2.16
CA ASP A 11 -0.13 7.85 1.19
C ASP A 11 0.40 7.71 -0.25
N SER A 12 1.42 8.51 -0.60
CA SER A 12 2.11 8.38 -1.89
C SER A 12 2.86 7.05 -2.02
N THR A 13 3.40 6.52 -0.91
CA THR A 13 4.04 5.21 -0.88
C THR A 13 3.00 4.10 -1.07
N PHE A 14 1.85 4.17 -0.39
CA PHE A 14 0.75 3.23 -0.57
C PHE A 14 0.28 3.18 -2.03
N ASN A 15 -0.01 4.33 -2.63
CA ASN A 15 -0.42 4.43 -4.04
C ASN A 15 0.66 3.90 -5.01
N MET A 16 1.94 4.06 -4.68
CA MET A 16 3.04 3.49 -5.47
C MET A 16 3.06 1.96 -5.36
N MET A 17 2.85 1.41 -4.16
CA MET A 17 2.76 -0.03 -3.93
C MET A 17 1.55 -0.64 -4.65
N ASP A 18 0.39 0.01 -4.55
CA ASP A 18 -0.83 -0.38 -5.27
C ASP A 18 -0.55 -0.51 -6.78
N ARG A 19 0.06 0.54 -7.35
CA ARG A 19 0.30 0.60 -8.78
C ARG A 19 1.34 -0.40 -9.26
N ILE A 20 2.40 -0.64 -8.48
CA ILE A 20 3.42 -1.61 -8.87
C ILE A 20 2.87 -3.03 -8.76
N LEU A 21 2.07 -3.36 -7.74
CA LEU A 21 1.42 -4.66 -7.60
C LEU A 21 0.46 -4.93 -8.77
N GLU A 22 -0.34 -3.94 -9.16
CA GLU A 22 -1.25 -4.03 -10.32
C GLU A 22 -0.49 -4.23 -11.64
N LEU A 23 0.59 -3.48 -11.85
CA LEU A 23 1.33 -3.47 -13.11
C LEU A 23 2.47 -4.48 -13.19
N TYR A 24 2.78 -5.21 -12.10
CA TYR A 24 3.96 -6.07 -12.02
C TYR A 24 4.04 -7.08 -13.18
N PRO A 25 2.96 -7.78 -13.58
CA PRO A 25 3.03 -8.72 -14.71
C PRO A 25 3.43 -8.05 -16.03
N ALA A 26 3.01 -6.80 -16.25
CA ALA A 26 3.37 -6.04 -17.43
C ALA A 26 4.83 -5.55 -17.37
N ILE A 27 5.31 -5.16 -16.18
CA ILE A 27 6.70 -4.77 -15.95
C ILE A 27 7.63 -5.96 -16.20
N ASP A 28 7.33 -7.12 -15.62
CA ASP A 28 8.09 -8.35 -15.80
C ASP A 28 8.14 -8.79 -17.28
N SER A 29 6.98 -8.80 -17.95
CA SER A 29 6.89 -9.10 -19.38
C SER A 29 7.68 -8.11 -20.25
N PHE A 30 7.69 -6.83 -19.87
CA PHE A 30 8.42 -5.80 -20.61
C PHE A 30 9.93 -5.92 -20.45
N LEU A 31 10.41 -6.20 -19.23
CA LEU A 31 11.84 -6.32 -18.91
C LEU A 31 12.45 -7.65 -19.35
N SER A 32 11.63 -8.71 -19.47
CA SER A 32 12.07 -10.01 -20.00
C SER A 32 12.40 -10.01 -21.51
N LYS A 33 12.15 -8.91 -22.24
CA LYS A 33 12.42 -8.83 -23.69
C LYS A 33 13.90 -8.56 -23.96
N PRO A 34 14.54 -9.27 -24.91
CA PRO A 34 16.00 -9.23 -25.13
C PRO A 34 16.55 -7.87 -25.56
N ASN A 35 15.72 -6.97 -26.11
CA ASN A 35 16.11 -5.61 -26.50
C ASN A 35 15.92 -4.57 -25.38
N ASN A 36 15.28 -4.96 -24.27
CA ASN A 36 14.92 -4.04 -23.20
C ASN A 36 15.93 -4.15 -22.05
N ARG A 37 16.76 -3.12 -21.95
CA ARG A 37 17.43 -2.61 -20.73
C ARG A 37 17.85 -3.68 -19.71
N LYS A 38 18.96 -4.38 -19.98
CA LYS A 38 19.67 -5.21 -18.99
C LYS A 38 19.90 -4.48 -17.66
N GLU A 39 20.14 -3.17 -17.72
CA GLU A 39 20.31 -2.29 -16.56
C GLU A 39 19.10 -2.24 -15.63
N LEU A 40 17.88 -2.53 -16.12
CA LEU A 40 16.68 -2.50 -15.28
C LEU A 40 16.29 -3.86 -14.71
N SER A 41 16.88 -4.94 -15.22
CA SER A 41 16.59 -6.30 -14.75
C SER A 41 17.01 -6.53 -13.30
N GLU A 42 17.98 -5.76 -12.80
CA GLU A 42 18.42 -5.81 -11.40
C GLU A 42 17.36 -5.30 -10.39
N TYR A 43 16.35 -4.56 -10.87
CA TYR A 43 15.27 -4.03 -10.04
C TYR A 43 14.00 -4.90 -10.09
N LEU A 44 14.01 -6.04 -10.79
CA LEU A 44 12.91 -7.00 -10.71
C LEU A 44 12.88 -7.60 -9.30
N LEU A 45 11.68 -7.62 -8.72
CA LEU A 45 11.43 -8.20 -7.42
C LEU A 45 11.39 -9.72 -7.56
N SER A 46 12.14 -10.41 -6.72
CA SER A 46 11.97 -11.84 -6.50
C SER A 46 10.56 -12.15 -5.98
N ASP A 47 10.14 -13.42 -6.07
CA ASP A 47 8.84 -13.86 -5.55
C ASP A 47 8.68 -13.55 -4.05
N VAL A 48 9.77 -13.64 -3.30
CA VAL A 48 9.80 -13.30 -1.87
C VAL A 48 9.59 -11.81 -1.66
N GLU A 49 10.29 -10.96 -2.41
CA GLU A 49 10.14 -9.50 -2.32
C GLU A 49 8.74 -9.05 -2.74
N GLN A 50 8.14 -9.70 -3.73
CA GLN A 50 6.74 -9.46 -4.12
C GLN A 50 5.77 -9.83 -2.98
N SER A 51 5.98 -10.98 -2.34
CA SER A 51 5.16 -11.40 -1.19
C SER A 51 5.28 -10.41 -0.03
N VAL A 52 6.51 -10.01 0.34
CA VAL A 52 6.74 -9.02 1.40
C VAL A 52 6.11 -7.67 1.03
N LEU A 53 6.20 -7.25 -0.23
CA LEU A 53 5.56 -6.02 -0.69
C LEU A 53 4.04 -6.09 -0.55
N LEU A 54 3.42 -7.22 -0.85
CA LEU A 54 1.99 -7.45 -0.67
C LEU A 54 1.59 -7.41 0.81
N ASP A 55 2.41 -7.98 1.69
CA ASP A 55 2.17 -7.94 3.14
C ASP A 55 2.24 -6.50 3.67
N VAL A 56 3.25 -5.74 3.25
CA VAL A 56 3.39 -4.32 3.59
C VAL A 56 2.22 -3.50 3.02
N TYR A 57 1.78 -3.79 1.80
CA TYR A 57 0.61 -3.15 1.20
C TYR A 57 -0.65 -3.35 2.06
N GLN A 58 -0.93 -4.57 2.51
CA GLN A 58 -2.09 -4.87 3.36
C GLN A 58 -2.06 -4.12 4.69
N ILE A 59 -0.87 -3.93 5.27
CA ILE A 59 -0.71 -3.12 6.50
C ILE A 59 -1.11 -1.67 6.26
N PHE A 60 -0.71 -1.10 5.11
CA PHE A 60 -0.93 0.29 4.75
C PHE A 60 -2.32 0.57 4.17
N GLU A 61 -3.03 -0.45 3.69
CA GLU A 61 -4.42 -0.33 3.24
C GLU A 61 -5.35 0.15 4.36
N VAL A 62 -5.15 -0.36 5.58
CA VAL A 62 -5.96 -0.01 6.76
C VAL A 62 -5.88 1.48 7.12
N PRO A 63 -4.69 2.08 7.33
CA PRO A 63 -4.60 3.51 7.61
C PRO A 63 -5.02 4.34 6.40
N HIS A 64 -4.79 3.87 5.16
CA HIS A 64 -5.23 4.59 3.96
C HIS A 64 -6.76 4.74 3.96
N ALA A 65 -7.49 3.64 4.12
CA ALA A 65 -8.95 3.66 4.20
C ALA A 65 -9.47 4.53 5.37
N THR A 66 -8.82 4.44 6.53
CA THR A 66 -9.18 5.23 7.72
C THR A 66 -8.98 6.73 7.48
N GLN A 67 -7.88 7.11 6.83
CA GLN A 67 -7.63 8.49 6.47
C GLN A 67 -8.68 8.98 5.46
N GLN A 68 -8.98 8.20 4.42
CA GLN A 68 -9.94 8.60 3.39
C GLN A 68 -11.32 8.84 4.01
N LEU A 69 -11.73 7.97 4.94
CA LEU A 69 -12.95 8.15 5.73
C LEU A 69 -12.95 9.48 6.50
N LEU A 70 -11.88 9.81 7.21
CA LEU A 70 -11.80 11.01 8.05
C LEU A 70 -11.60 12.30 7.25
N SER A 71 -11.09 12.21 6.02
CA SER A 71 -10.86 13.36 5.12
C SER A 71 -11.96 13.59 4.09
N ALA A 72 -12.91 12.66 3.94
CA ALA A 72 -14.05 12.81 3.01
C ALA A 72 -15.04 13.92 3.42
N GLU A 73 -15.15 14.22 4.71
CA GLU A 73 -16.18 15.12 5.25
C GLU A 73 -15.71 16.58 5.34
N LYS A 74 -16.60 17.51 4.95
CA LYS A 74 -16.42 18.96 5.15
C LYS A 74 -16.94 19.44 6.51
N THR A 75 -17.54 18.54 7.29
CA THR A 75 -18.13 18.78 8.63
C THR A 75 -17.23 18.15 9.70
N PRO A 76 -17.30 18.57 10.99
CA PRO A 76 -16.31 18.14 11.97
C PRO A 76 -16.35 16.62 12.21
N THR A 77 -15.35 15.92 11.67
CA THR A 77 -15.09 14.48 11.80
C THR A 77 -14.55 14.07 13.17
N LEU A 78 -14.47 14.98 14.14
CA LEU A 78 -13.90 14.69 15.46
C LEU A 78 -14.69 13.60 16.21
N SER A 79 -16.01 13.54 16.05
CA SER A 79 -16.84 12.49 16.65
C SER A 79 -16.57 11.11 16.04
N LEU A 80 -16.08 11.04 14.80
CA LEU A 80 -15.75 9.81 14.09
C LEU A 80 -14.28 9.40 14.27
N ALA A 81 -13.41 10.32 14.72
CA ALA A 81 -12.00 10.04 14.88
C ALA A 81 -11.73 8.87 15.83
N LEU A 82 -12.33 8.87 17.03
CA LEU A 82 -12.15 7.79 18.01
C LEU A 82 -12.65 6.43 17.47
N PRO A 83 -13.90 6.30 16.97
CA PRO A 83 -14.35 5.06 16.34
C PRO A 83 -13.47 4.58 15.18
N ALA A 84 -12.99 5.50 14.34
CA ALA A 84 -12.14 5.17 13.20
C ALA A 84 -10.78 4.61 13.65
N TYR A 85 -10.18 5.17 14.70
CA TYR A 85 -8.94 4.64 15.28
C TYR A 85 -9.15 3.29 15.96
N GLU A 86 -10.27 3.06 16.64
CA GLU A 86 -10.59 1.75 17.23
C GLU A 86 -10.68 0.67 16.14
N LEU A 87 -11.41 0.96 15.05
CA LEU A 87 -11.53 0.06 13.91
C LEU A 87 -10.17 -0.23 13.25
N LEU A 88 -9.33 0.79 13.09
CA LEU A 88 -7.98 0.65 12.54
C LEU A 88 -7.12 -0.30 13.40
N ILE A 89 -7.13 -0.11 14.72
CA ILE A 89 -6.36 -0.95 15.65
C ILE A 89 -6.86 -2.39 15.61
N ASP A 90 -8.18 -2.59 15.62
CA ASP A 90 -8.77 -3.94 15.58
C ASP A 90 -8.48 -4.65 14.26
N HIS A 91 -8.49 -3.92 13.14
CA HIS A 91 -8.12 -4.49 11.85
C HIS A 91 -6.66 -4.96 11.83
N TRP A 92 -5.73 -4.15 12.34
CA TRP A 92 -4.33 -4.57 12.46
C TRP A 92 -4.13 -5.75 13.42
N ARG A 93 -4.88 -5.81 14.53
CA ARG A 93 -4.86 -6.98 15.42
C ARG A 93 -5.30 -8.26 14.71
N ASN A 94 -6.34 -8.17 13.89
CA ASN A 94 -6.80 -9.30 13.08
C ASN A 94 -5.78 -9.67 12.00
N LEU A 95 -5.14 -8.66 11.38
CA LEU A 95 -4.12 -8.86 10.36
C LEU A 95 -2.91 -9.64 10.88
N LYS A 96 -2.54 -9.49 12.16
CA LYS A 96 -1.50 -10.33 12.80
C LYS A 96 -1.81 -11.82 12.77
N GLY A 97 -3.08 -12.22 12.73
CA GLY A 97 -3.47 -13.62 12.60
C GLY A 97 -3.31 -14.17 11.18
N VAL A 98 -3.21 -13.29 10.18
CA VAL A 98 -3.11 -13.63 8.76
C VAL A 98 -1.67 -13.53 8.27
N LEU A 99 -0.94 -12.51 8.72
CA LEU A 99 0.45 -12.25 8.36
C LEU A 99 1.37 -12.74 9.49
N PRO A 100 1.97 -13.95 9.37
CA PRO A 100 2.80 -14.51 10.44
C PRO A 100 4.03 -13.65 10.76
N GLU A 101 4.50 -12.86 9.80
CA GLU A 101 5.62 -11.93 9.96
C GLU A 101 5.32 -10.72 10.86
N LEU A 102 4.04 -10.49 11.21
CA LEU A 102 3.60 -9.41 12.11
C LEU A 102 3.28 -9.88 13.55
N ALA A 103 3.41 -11.18 13.81
CA ALA A 103 3.11 -11.79 15.11
C ALA A 103 4.09 -11.34 16.21
#